data_AF-A0A9C9GBC7-F1
#
_entry.id   AF-A0A9C9GBC7-F1
#
_cell.length_a   1.000
_cell.length_b   1.000
_cell.length_c   1.000
_cell.angle_alpha   90.00
_cell.angle_beta   90.00
_cell.angle_gamma   90.00
#
_symmetry.space_group_name_H-M   'P 1'
#
loop_
_entity.id
_entity.type
_entity.pdbx_description
1 polymer ?
#
loop_
_entity_poly.entity_id
_entity_poly.type
_entity_poly.pdbx_seq_one_letter_code
_entity_poly.pdbx_strand_id
1 'polypeptide(L)' 'YHEFGNFISGIAALPRIVTVHNINMTPGNDNELTMDILAKTYRYLDEEEGGVQ' A
#
# COMPACT_ATOMS: atom_id res chain seq x y z
N TYR A 1 13.01 11.10 1.89
CA TYR A 1 12.58 10.23 3.01
C TYR A 1 11.42 10.79 3.83
N HIS A 2 11.45 12.05 4.28
CA HIS A 2 10.38 12.65 5.10
C HIS A 2 8.98 12.55 4.46
N GLU A 3 8.90 12.82 3.16
CA GLU A 3 7.64 12.74 2.41
C GLU A 3 7.05 11.32 2.40
N PHE A 4 7.89 10.28 2.38
CA PHE A 4 7.42 8.90 2.49
C PHE A 4 6.84 8.60 3.87
N GLY A 5 7.44 9.14 4.93
CA GLY A 5 6.89 9.02 6.28
C GLY A 5 5.48 9.62 6.38
N ASN A 6 5.28 10.79 5.79
CA ASN A 6 3.97 11.42 5.70
C ASN A 6 2.97 10.59 4.87
N PHE A 7 3.42 10.05 3.74
CA PHE A 7 2.60 9.20 2.88
C PHE A 7 2.14 7.90 3.58
N ILE A 8 3.06 7.17 4.21
CA ILE A 8 2.74 5.95 4.97
C ILE A 8 1.85 6.25 6.17
N SER A 9 2.09 7.37 6.86
CA SER A 9 1.21 7.82 7.96
C SER A 9 -0.22 8.10 7.47
N GLY A 10 -0.37 8.70 6.28
CA GLY A 10 -1.68 8.90 5.66
C GLY A 10 -2.39 7.59 5.33
N ILE A 11 -1.68 6.58 4.83
CA ILE A 11 -2.24 5.24 4.58
C ILE A 11 -2.68 4.59 5.91
N ALA A 12 -1.86 4.71 6.96
CA ALA A 12 -2.16 4.15 8.28
C ALA A 12 -3.36 4.82 8.98
N ALA A 13 -3.65 6.08 8.63
CA ALA A 13 -4.79 6.82 9.16
C ALA A 13 -6.13 6.47 8.50
N LEU A 14 -6.15 5.65 7.44
CA LEU A 14 -7.38 5.25 6.78
C LEU A 14 -8.23 4.36 7.70
N PRO A 15 -9.55 4.57 7.79
CA PRO A 15 -10.44 3.79 8.66
C PRO A 15 -10.79 2.43 8.02
N ARG A 16 -9.78 1.67 7.58
CA ARG A 16 -9.91 0.33 6.99
C ARG A 16 -8.63 -0.46 7.17
N ILE A 17 -8.72 -1.78 7.04
CA ILE A 17 -7.54 -2.65 7.10
C ILE A 17 -6.75 -2.51 5.79
N VAL A 18 -5.57 -1.92 5.89
CA VAL A 18 -4.57 -1.87 4.82
C VAL A 18 -3.30 -2.53 5.32
N THR A 19 -2.74 -3.44 4.52
CA THR A 19 -1.41 -4.00 4.77
C THR A 19 -0.47 -3.58 3.66
N VAL A 20 0.75 -3.22 4.02
CA VAL A 20 1.79 -2.77 3.09
C VAL A 20 2.83 -3.86 2.97
N HIS A 21 3.16 -4.23 1.75
CA HIS A 21 4.10 -5.29 1.40
C HIS A 21 5.12 -4.77 0.39
N ASN A 22 6.26 -5.47 0.29
CA ASN A 22 7.26 -5.28 -0.76
C ASN A 22 7.71 -3.82 -0.94
N ILE A 23 8.13 -3.19 0.16
CA ILE A 23 8.67 -1.82 0.10
C ILE A 23 10.05 -1.87 -0.57
N ASN A 24 10.16 -1.23 -1.73
CA ASN A 24 11.43 -1.01 -2.41
C ASN A 24 11.69 0.49 -2.56
N MET A 25 12.95 0.90 -2.43
CA MET A 25 13.35 2.30 -2.53
C MET A 25 14.60 2.41 -3.40
N THR A 26 14.51 3.18 -4.48
CA THR A 26 15.59 3.30 -5.47
C THR A 26 16.01 4.76 -5.58
N PRO A 27 17.27 5.12 -5.28
CA PRO A 27 17.76 6.48 -5.45
C PRO A 27 17.85 6.82 -6.95
N GLY A 28 17.36 8.00 -7.30
CA GLY A 28 17.49 8.60 -8.63
C GLY A 28 18.64 9.59 -8.70
N ASN A 29 18.67 10.36 -9.80
CA ASN A 29 19.57 11.51 -9.92
C ASN A 29 19.05 12.68 -9.06
N ASP A 30 19.90 13.68 -8.80
CA ASP A 30 19.50 14.94 -8.17
C ASP A 30 18.77 14.82 -6.81
N ASN A 31 19.23 13.90 -5.96
CA ASN A 31 18.63 13.61 -4.63
C ASN A 31 17.16 13.13 -4.69
N GLU A 32 16.69 12.69 -5.85
CA GLU A 32 15.38 12.05 -5.97
C GLU A 32 15.42 10.63 -5.40
N LEU A 33 14.29 10.18 -4.85
CA LEU A 33 14.12 8.84 -4.34
C LEU A 33 12.76 8.33 -4.82
N THR A 34 12.74 7.14 -5.40
CA THR A 34 11.48 6.50 -5.82
C THR A 34 11.13 5.40 -4.83
N MET A 35 9.86 5.33 -4.44
CA MET A 35 9.33 4.31 -3.53
C MET A 35 8.26 3.48 -4.25
N ASP A 36 8.47 2.18 -4.30
CA ASP A 36 7.49 1.20 -4.78
C ASP A 36 6.93 0.41 -3.59
N ILE A 37 5.61 0.31 -3.48
CA ILE A 37 4.94 -0.46 -2.42
C ILE A 37 3.74 -1.23 -2.98
N LEU A 38 3.41 -2.35 -2.33
CA LEU A 38 2.18 -3.10 -2.58
C LEU A 38 1.21 -2.95 -1.40
N ALA A 39 0.16 -2.17 -1.60
CA ALA A 39 -0.92 -2.03 -0.62
C ALA A 39 -2.03 -3.05 -0.89
N LYS A 40 -2.40 -3.83 0.13
CA LYS A 40 -3.52 -4.79 0.07
C LYS A 40 -4.59 -4.40 1.07
N THR A 41 -5.83 -4.41 0.60
CA THR A 41 -7.03 -4.28 1.44
C THR A 41 -7.78 -5.59 1.45
N TYR A 42 -8.51 -5.83 2.53
CA TYR A 42 -9.29 -7.06 2.70
C TYR A 42 -10.76 -6.70 2.81
N ARG A 43 -11.58 -7.46 2.10
CA ARG A 43 -13.03 -7.52 2.29
C ARG A 43 -13.42 -8.97 2.44
N TYR A 44 -14.51 -9.23 3.15
CA TYR A 44 -15.13 -10.54 3.11
C TYR A 44 -15.60 -10.80 1.68
N LEU A 45 -15.38 -12.04 1.22
CA LEU A 45 -16.08 -12.56 0.06
C LEU A 45 -17.36 -13.17 0.62
N ASP A 46 -18.51 -12.60 0.27
CA ASP A 46 -19.77 -13.22 0.58
C ASP A 46 -19.83 -14.56 -0.17
N GLU A 47 -20.28 -15.63 0.49
CA GLU A 47 -20.23 -17.01 -0.04
C GLU A 47 -20.97 -17.17 -1.38
N GLU A 48 -21.84 -16.21 -1.74
CA GLU A 48 -22.55 -16.15 -3.03
C GLU A 48 -21.69 -15.63 -4.21
N GLU A 49 -20.60 -14.89 -3.98
CA GLU A 49 -19.69 -14.42 -5.04
C GLU A 49 -18.67 -15.50 -5.48
N GLY A 50 -18.58 -16.63 -4.76
CA GLY A 50 -17.67 -17.75 -5.06
C GLY A 50 -18.24 -18.83 -5.99
N GLY A 51 -19.48 -18.68 -6.44
CA GLY A 51 -20.18 -19.60 -7.34
C GLY A 51 -20.19 -19.13 -8.79
N VAL A 52 -19.03 -18.95 -9.41
CA VAL A 52 -18.91 -18.87 -10.87
C VAL A 52 -18.58 -20.26 -11.41
N GLN A 53 -19.54 -20.83 -12.15
CA GLN A 53 -19.37 -21.99 -13.04
C GLN A 53 -18.23 -21.76 -14.04
#